data_AF-A0A961XVN0-F1
#
_entry.id   AF-A0A961XVN0-F1
#
_cell.length_a   1.000
_cell.length_b   1.000
_cell.length_c   1.000
_cell.angle_alpha   90.00
_cell.angle_beta   90.00
_cell.angle_gamma   90.00
#
_symmetry.space_group_name_H-M   'P 1'
#
loop_
_entity.id
_entity.type
_entity.pdbx_description
1 polymer ?
#
loop_
_entity_poly.entity_id
_entity_poly.type
_entity_poly.pdbx_seq_one_letter_code
_entity_poly.pdbx_strand_id
1 'polypeptide(L)'
;NSGDLIAISEVVRDLYRSENQPEQSYSERQLYEAALDRMAREISSVNKISTTEAVVLVEKFLAKGPRRGPKAEEAEQEEAA
;
A
#
# COMPACT_ATOMS: atom_id res chain seq x y z
N ASN A 1 10.06 -2.99 -15.94
CA ASN A 1 9.82 -2.79 -14.51
C ASN A 1 11.03 -2.07 -13.93
N SER A 2 10.90 -0.77 -13.67
CA SER A 2 11.99 0.17 -13.41
C SER A 2 12.67 0.02 -12.04
N GLY A 3 12.22 -0.89 -11.15
CA GLY A 3 12.88 -1.15 -9.86
C GLY A 3 12.92 0.05 -8.90
N ASP A 4 12.20 1.12 -9.21
CA ASP A 4 12.15 2.32 -8.37
C ASP A 4 11.26 2.08 -7.15
N LEU A 5 11.91 2.02 -5.99
CA LEU A 5 11.28 1.83 -4.69
C LEU A 5 10.32 2.96 -4.33
N ILE A 6 10.57 4.19 -4.80
CA ILE A 6 9.69 5.33 -4.53
C ILE A 6 8.34 5.10 -5.22
N ALA A 7 8.37 4.74 -6.51
CA ALA A 7 7.15 4.44 -7.27
C ALA A 7 6.39 3.24 -6.69
N ILE A 8 7.08 2.19 -6.25
CA ILE A 8 6.43 1.04 -5.59
C ILE A 8 5.78 1.49 -4.27
N SER A 9 6.47 2.33 -3.50
CA SER A 9 5.96 2.84 -2.21
C SER A 9 4.71 3.71 -2.39
N GLU A 10 4.63 4.48 -3.47
CA GLU A 10 3.44 5.25 -3.82
C GLU A 10 2.25 4.33 -4.10
N VAL A 11 2.44 3.27 -4.89
CA VAL A 11 1.37 2.29 -5.18
C VAL A 11 0.89 1.60 -3.90
N VAL A 12 1.81 1.15 -3.03
CA VAL A 12 1.45 0.51 -1.76
C VAL A 12 0.67 1.48 -0.87
N ARG A 13 1.12 2.74 -0.76
CA ARG A 13 0.44 3.76 0.05
C ARG A 13 -0.96 4.09 -0.51
N ASP A 14 -1.07 4.20 -1.83
CA ASP A 14 -2.29 4.65 -2.48
C ASP A 14 -3.37 3.56 -2.51
N LEU A 15 -2.95 2.29 -2.57
CA LEU A 15 -3.85 1.13 -2.55
C LEU A 15 -4.09 0.56 -1.14
N TYR A 16 -3.39 1.03 -0.11
CA TYR A 16 -3.68 0.63 1.26
C TYR A 16 -5.09 1.08 1.65
N ARG A 17 -5.88 0.14 2.20
CA ARG A 17 -7.26 0.38 2.63
C ARG A 17 -7.44 -0.08 4.08
N SER A 18 -8.24 0.65 4.84
CA SER A 18 -8.62 0.26 6.21
C SER A 18 -9.93 -0.54 6.22
N GLU A 19 -10.20 -1.28 7.29
CA GLU A 19 -11.43 -2.09 7.43
C GLU A 19 -12.74 -1.29 7.34
N ASN A 20 -12.67 0.04 7.50
CA ASN A 20 -13.83 0.94 7.39
C ASN A 20 -14.08 1.45 5.97
N GLN A 21 -13.22 1.09 5.01
CA GLN A 21 -13.33 1.52 3.61
C GLN A 21 -14.00 0.43 2.76
N PRO A 22 -14.60 0.78 1.62
CA PRO A 22 -15.15 -0.19 0.68
C PRO A 22 -14.12 -1.26 0.27
N GLU A 23 -14.60 -2.46 -0.02
CA GLU A 23 -13.75 -3.53 -0.52
C GLU A 23 -13.05 -3.10 -1.81
N GLN A 24 -11.75 -3.37 -1.86
CA GLN A 24 -10.91 -3.10 -3.02
C GLN A 24 -11.31 -3.97 -4.21
N SER A 25 -11.28 -3.41 -5.43
CA SER A 25 -11.53 -4.22 -6.63
C SER A 25 -10.46 -5.30 -6.81
N TYR A 26 -10.81 -6.37 -7.53
CA TYR A 26 -9.89 -7.49 -7.75
C TYR A 26 -8.54 -7.05 -8.38
N SER A 27 -8.59 -6.14 -9.36
CA SER A 27 -7.38 -5.61 -10.01
C SER A 27 -6.53 -4.77 -9.07
N GLU A 28 -7.15 -3.92 -8.26
CA GLU A 28 -6.44 -3.11 -7.25
C GLU A 28 -5.78 -4.01 -6.21
N ARG A 29 -6.46 -5.07 -5.77
CA ARG A 29 -5.89 -6.04 -4.83
C ARG A 29 -4.65 -6.73 -5.39
N GLN A 30 -4.70 -7.16 -6.65
CA GLN A 30 -3.54 -7.76 -7.31
C GLN A 30 -2.36 -6.78 -7.42
N LEU A 31 -2.63 -5.51 -7.73
CA LEU A 31 -1.60 -4.48 -7.78
C LEU A 31 -1.00 -4.20 -6.40
N TYR A 32 -1.82 -4.12 -5.35
CA TYR A 32 -1.38 -3.94 -3.99
C TYR A 32 -0.51 -5.11 -3.52
N GLU A 33 -0.98 -6.35 -3.68
CA GLU A 33 -0.24 -7.56 -3.28
C GLU A 33 1.12 -7.65 -4.01
N ALA A 34 1.14 -7.36 -5.32
CA ALA A 34 2.37 -7.37 -6.11
C ALA A 34 3.34 -6.24 -5.71
N ALA A 35 2.84 -5.05 -5.39
CA ALA A 35 3.66 -3.93 -4.93
C ALA A 35 4.21 -4.18 -3.52
N LEU A 36 3.38 -4.72 -2.62
CA LEU A 36 3.74 -5.09 -1.25
C LEU A 36 4.83 -6.16 -1.23
N ASP A 37 4.71 -7.23 -2.04
CA ASP A 37 5.74 -8.28 -2.14
C ASP A 37 7.09 -7.70 -2.60
N ARG A 38 7.09 -6.84 -3.61
CA ARG A 38 8.33 -6.20 -4.08
C ARG A 38 8.95 -5.30 -3.01
N MET A 39 8.16 -4.44 -2.38
CA MET A 39 8.63 -3.55 -1.32
C MET A 39 9.19 -4.35 -0.12
N ALA A 40 8.52 -5.44 0.27
CA ALA A 40 8.94 -6.28 1.38
C ALA A 40 10.28 -6.99 1.09
N ARG A 41 10.54 -7.42 -0.16
CA ARG A 41 11.81 -8.05 -0.56
C ARG A 41 13.00 -7.08 -0.51
N GLU A 42 12.78 -5.84 -0.91
CA GLU A 42 13.83 -4.81 -0.83
C GLU A 42 14.15 -4.48 0.64
N ILE A 43 13.12 -4.28 1.46
CA ILE A 43 13.27 -4.00 2.89
C ILE A 43 13.92 -5.16 3.64
N SER A 44 13.51 -6.39 3.34
CA SER A 44 14.08 -7.60 3.98
C SER A 44 15.56 -7.74 3.66
N SER A 45 15.96 -7.44 2.43
CA SER A 45 17.35 -7.49 1.97
C SER A 45 18.22 -6.41 2.63
N VAL A 46 17.71 -5.18 2.77
CA VAL A 46 18.44 -4.06 3.40
C VAL A 46 18.55 -4.24 4.91
N ASN A 47 17.45 -4.62 5.58
CA ASN A 47 17.40 -4.72 7.03
C ASN A 47 17.84 -6.08 7.58
N LYS A 48 18.14 -7.06 6.70
CA LYS A 48 18.51 -8.44 7.07
C LYS A 48 17.47 -9.11 7.97
N ILE A 49 16.21 -8.91 7.65
CA ILE A 49 15.05 -9.53 8.31
C ILE A 49 14.33 -10.44 7.32
N SER A 50 13.37 -11.25 7.79
CA SER A 50 12.52 -12.03 6.90
C SER A 50 11.54 -11.14 6.11
N THR A 51 11.09 -11.62 4.95
CA THR A 51 10.04 -10.92 4.18
C THR A 51 8.77 -10.73 4.99
N THR A 52 8.40 -11.69 5.84
CA THR A 52 7.24 -11.58 6.74
C THR A 52 7.41 -10.44 7.76
N GLU A 53 8.58 -10.32 8.37
CA GLU A 53 8.87 -9.19 9.28
C GLU A 53 8.88 -7.85 8.55
N ALA A 54 9.36 -7.83 7.30
CA ALA A 54 9.32 -6.64 6.46
C ALA A 54 7.88 -6.20 6.14
N VAL A 55 6.97 -7.13 5.84
CA VAL A 55 5.54 -6.82 5.62
C VAL A 55 4.94 -6.18 6.87
N VAL A 56 5.16 -6.77 8.05
CA VAL A 56 4.66 -6.21 9.33
C VAL A 56 5.21 -4.80 9.56
N LEU A 57 6.47 -4.57 9.22
CA LEU A 57 7.09 -3.24 9.32
C LEU A 57 6.42 -2.25 8.36
N VAL A 58 6.16 -2.62 7.11
CA VAL A 58 5.45 -1.79 6.13
C VAL A 58 4.05 -1.43 6.63
N GLU A 59 3.26 -2.42 7.06
CA GLU A 59 1.91 -2.21 7.60
C GLU A 59 1.91 -1.28 8.82
N LYS A 60 2.90 -1.43 9.71
CA LYS A 60 3.07 -0.54 10.87
C LYS A 60 3.32 0.92 10.46
N PHE A 61 4.00 1.18 9.35
CA PHE A 61 4.19 2.54 8.83
C PHE A 61 2.94 3.06 8.11
N LEU A 62 2.25 2.21 7.34
CA LEU A 62 0.99 2.56 6.69
C LEU A 62 -0.09 2.94 7.70
N ALA A 63 -0.19 2.22 8.82
CA ALA A 63 -1.12 2.53 9.91
C ALA A 63 -0.84 3.87 10.60
N LYS A 64 0.39 4.39 10.51
CA LYS A 64 0.81 5.69 11.07
C LYS A 64 0.72 6.84 10.08
N GLY A 65 0.62 6.55 8.79
CA GLY A 65 0.55 7.56 7.74
C GLY A 65 -0.69 8.45 7.90
N PRO A 66 -0.71 9.63 7.26
CA PRO A 66 -1.92 10.43 7.23
C PRO A 66 -3.01 9.57 6.59
N ARG A 67 -3.97 9.14 7.40
CA ARG A 67 -5.20 8.53 6.88
C ARG A 67 -5.69 9.48 5.81
N ARG A 68 -5.88 9.00 4.57
CA ARG A 68 -6.63 9.77 3.56
C ARG A 68 -7.95 10.11 4.26
N GLY A 69 -8.10 11.37 4.65
CA GLY A 69 -9.25 11.80 5.43
C GLY A 69 -10.50 11.77 4.55
N PRO A 70 -11.69 11.90 5.17
CA PRO A 70 -12.99 11.82 4.47
C PRO A 70 -13.10 12.73 3.24
N LYS A 71 -12.34 13.83 3.19
CA LYS A 71 -12.32 14.77 2.07
C LYS A 71 -11.68 14.23 0.77
N ALA A 72 -10.76 13.27 0.86
CA ALA A 72 -10.26 12.56 -0.33
C ALA A 72 -11.22 11.45 -0.76
N GLU A 73 -12.01 10.93 0.18
CA GLU A 73 -12.99 9.86 -0.02
C GLU A 73 -14.29 10.39 -0.66
N GLU A 74 -14.72 11.61 -0.33
CA GLU A 74 -15.84 12.32 -0.99
C GLU A 74 -15.54 12.62 -2.48
N ALA A 75 -14.29 13.00 -2.79
CA ALA A 75 -13.88 13.33 -4.16
C ALA A 75 -13.86 12.09 -5.09
N GLU A 76 -13.45 10.92 -4.58
CA GLU A 76 -13.45 9.66 -5.34
C GLU A 76 -14.87 9.09 -5.52
N GLN A 77 -15.80 9.37 -4.58
CA GLN A 77 -17.22 8.98 -4.71
C GLN A 77 -17.98 9.88 -5.69
N GLU A 78 -17.66 11.18 -5.77
CA GLU A 78 -18.22 12.09 -6.79
C GLU A 78 -17.69 11.81 -8.20
N GLU A 79 -16.43 11.40 -8.35
CA GLU A 79 -15.83 11.11 -9.66
C GLU A 79 -16.30 9.75 -10.25
N ALA A 80 -16.82 8.86 -9.39
CA ALA A 80 -17.36 7.56 -9.78
C ALA A 80 -18.90 7.55 -10.01
N ALA A 81 -19.58 8.69 -9.85
CA ALA A 81 -21.03 8.86 -9.99
C ALA A 81 -21.40 9.70 -11.23
#